data_AF-A0A376KK47-F1
#
_entry.id   AF-A0A376KK47-F1
#
_cell.length_a   1.000
_cell.length_b   1.000
_cell.length_c   1.000
_cell.angle_alpha   90.00
_cell.angle_beta   90.00
_cell.angle_gamma   90.00
#
_symmetry.space_group_name_H-M   'P 1'
#
loop_
_entity.id
_entity.type
_entity.pdbx_description
1 polymer ?
#
loop_
_entity_poly.entity_id
_entity_poly.type
_entity_poly.pdbx_seq_one_letter_code
_entity_poly.pdbx_strand_id
1 'polypeptide(L)'
;MTAELLVNVTPSETRVAYIDGGILQEIHIEREARRGIVGNIYKGRVSRVLPGMQAAFVDIGLDKAAFLHASDIMPHTECVAG
;
A
#
# COMPACT_ATOMS: atom_id res chain seq x y z
N MET A 1 -22.98 12.28 -19.27
CA MET A 1 -23.10 11.70 -17.91
C MET A 1 -21.91 12.23 -17.12
N THR A 2 -22.16 12.84 -15.96
CA THR A 2 -21.11 13.39 -15.09
C THR A 2 -20.81 12.40 -13.99
N ALA A 3 -19.55 12.00 -13.90
CA ALA A 3 -19.05 11.23 -12.78
C ALA A 3 -18.58 12.19 -11.68
N GLU A 4 -18.91 11.88 -10.44
CA GLU A 4 -18.57 12.69 -9.26
C GLU A 4 -17.90 11.83 -8.20
N LEU A 5 -16.96 12.43 -7.48
CA LEU A 5 -16.34 11.86 -6.29
C LEU A 5 -16.71 12.73 -5.10
N LEU A 6 -17.54 12.19 -4.22
CA LEU A 6 -17.96 12.87 -2.99
C LEU A 6 -17.06 12.41 -1.84
N VAL A 7 -16.34 13.36 -1.24
CA VAL A 7 -15.42 13.09 -0.13
C VAL A 7 -15.99 13.71 1.15
N ASN A 8 -16.15 12.87 2.18
CA ASN A 8 -16.59 13.30 3.51
C ASN A 8 -15.55 12.87 4.55
N VAL A 9 -14.98 13.85 5.26
CA VAL A 9 -13.93 13.64 6.25
C VAL A 9 -14.48 13.96 7.64
N THR A 10 -14.44 12.98 8.54
CA THR A 10 -14.73 13.17 9.97
C THR A 10 -13.53 12.68 10.80
N PRO A 11 -13.46 13.02 12.11
CA PRO A 11 -12.40 12.51 12.97
C PRO A 11 -12.38 10.97 13.10
N SER A 12 -13.51 10.30 12.86
CA SER A 12 -13.63 8.84 13.02
C SER A 12 -13.40 8.07 11.73
N GLU A 13 -13.74 8.65 10.57
CA GLU A 13 -13.62 7.99 9.27
C GLU A 13 -13.57 8.98 8.10
N THR A 14 -12.91 8.55 7.02
CA THR A 14 -12.99 9.19 5.71
C THR A 14 -13.84 8.33 4.80
N ARG A 15 -14.79 8.95 4.09
CA ARG A 15 -15.70 8.28 3.16
C ARG A 15 -15.55 8.88 1.78
N VAL A 16 -15.39 8.04 0.78
CA VAL A 16 -15.31 8.43 -0.62
C VAL A 16 -16.38 7.67 -1.38
N ALA A 17 -17.29 8.39 -2.04
CA ALA A 17 -18.35 7.81 -2.86
C ALA A 17 -18.13 8.16 -4.32
N TYR A 18 -18.15 7.15 -5.18
CA TYR A 18 -18.16 7.31 -6.63
C TYR A 18 -19.63 7.31 -7.10
N ILE A 19 -20.04 8.43 -7.71
CA ILE A 19 -21.39 8.66 -8.20
C ILE A 19 -21.30 8.81 -9.73
N ASP A 20 -22.12 8.07 -10.46
CA ASP A 20 -22.29 8.26 -11.90
C ASP A 20 -23.77 8.49 -12.22
N GLY A 21 -24.07 9.60 -12.92
CA GLY A 21 -25.44 9.97 -13.26
C GLY A 21 -26.35 10.20 -12.04
N GLY A 22 -25.78 10.63 -10.90
CA GLY A 22 -26.51 10.81 -9.64
C GLY A 22 -26.80 9.50 -8.90
N ILE A 23 -26.30 8.36 -9.38
CA ILE A 23 -26.46 7.04 -8.75
C ILE A 23 -25.14 6.64 -8.09
N LEU A 24 -25.21 6.22 -6.83
CA LEU A 24 -24.07 5.66 -6.09
C LEU A 24 -23.64 4.33 -6.71
N GLN A 25 -22.39 4.26 -7.14
CA GLN A 25 -21.79 3.06 -7.71
C GLN A 25 -20.93 2.33 -6.67
N GLU A 26 -20.07 3.07 -5.96
CA GLU A 26 -19.14 2.50 -4.97
C GLU A 26 -18.92 3.45 -3.80
N ILE A 27 -18.64 2.89 -2.62
CA ILE A 27 -18.24 3.63 -1.43
C ILE A 27 -17.02 2.98 -0.77
N HIS A 28 -15.99 3.77 -0.54
CA HIS A 28 -14.84 3.41 0.29
C HIS A 28 -14.95 4.12 1.64
N ILE A 29 -14.79 3.36 2.72
CA ILE A 29 -14.78 3.88 4.09
C ILE A 29 -13.46 3.49 4.72
N GLU A 30 -12.65 4.50 5.03
CA GLU A 30 -11.38 4.34 5.70
C GLU A 30 -11.47 4.82 7.15
N ARG A 31 -11.04 3.97 8.08
CA ARG A 31 -10.99 4.28 9.52
C ARG A 31 -9.56 4.18 9.98
N GLU A 32 -9.06 5.17 10.72
CA GLU A 32 -7.65 5.17 11.18
C GLU A 32 -7.30 3.89 11.95
N ALA A 33 -8.18 3.41 12.82
CA ALA A 33 -8.00 2.17 13.58
C ALA A 33 -7.92 0.89 12.72
N ARG A 34 -8.26 0.96 11.43
CA ARG A 34 -8.21 -0.15 10.47
C ARG A 34 -7.24 0.10 9.31
N ARG A 35 -6.38 1.13 9.38
CA ARG A 35 -5.34 1.32 8.36
C ARG A 35 -4.35 0.16 8.44
N GLY A 36 -4.51 -0.80 7.53
CA GLY A 36 -3.50 -1.81 7.27
C GLY A 36 -2.29 -1.20 6.56
N ILE A 37 -1.17 -1.91 6.58
CA ILE A 37 0.05 -1.51 5.86
C ILE A 37 0.15 -2.12 4.45
N VAL A 38 -0.85 -2.90 4.06
CA VAL A 38 -0.89 -3.61 2.77
C VAL A 38 -0.97 -2.57 1.64
N GLY A 39 -0.11 -2.71 0.64
CA GLY A 39 -0.05 -1.80 -0.52
C GLY A 39 0.80 -0.54 -0.30
N ASN A 40 1.24 -0.27 0.92
CA ASN A 40 2.15 0.84 1.19
C ASN A 40 3.52 0.59 0.53
N ILE A 41 4.15 1.68 0.09
CA ILE A 41 5.50 1.67 -0.50
C ILE A 41 6.44 2.35 0.49
N TYR A 42 7.54 1.65 0.83
CA TYR A 42 8.52 2.10 1.80
C TYR A 42 9.91 2.21 1.16
N LYS A 43 10.68 3.20 1.60
CA LYS A 43 12.12 3.24 1.39
C LYS A 43 12.81 2.63 2.60
N GLY A 44 13.22 1.37 2.48
CA GLY A 44 13.87 0.63 3.57
C GLY A 44 15.39 0.49 3.42
N ARG A 45 16.05 0.09 4.51
CA ARG A 45 17.46 -0.31 4.50
C ARG A 45 17.57 -1.80 4.83
N VAL A 46 18.34 -2.54 4.03
CA VAL A 46 18.64 -3.96 4.33
C VAL A 46 19.44 -4.02 5.64
N SER A 47 18.88 -4.69 6.65
CA SER A 47 19.50 -4.82 7.97
C SER A 47 20.25 -6.14 8.13
N ARG A 48 19.77 -7.23 7.50
CA ARG A 48 20.42 -8.55 7.55
C ARG A 48 20.05 -9.40 6.34
N VAL A 49 21.02 -10.11 5.78
CA VAL A 49 20.81 -11.10 4.71
C VAL A 49 20.88 -12.51 5.29
N LEU A 50 19.96 -13.39 4.87
CA LEU A 50 19.86 -14.78 5.30
C LEU A 50 19.98 -15.73 4.09
N PRO A 51 21.20 -16.13 3.71
CA PRO A 51 21.41 -16.96 2.52
C PRO A 51 20.67 -18.30 2.58
N GLY A 52 20.67 -18.97 3.74
CA GLY A 52 19.99 -20.27 3.92
C GLY A 52 18.47 -20.21 3.83
N MET A 53 17.88 -19.02 3.95
CA MET A 53 16.44 -18.79 3.79
C MET A 53 16.10 -18.08 2.48
N GLN A 54 17.10 -17.81 1.64
CA GLN A 54 16.98 -17.02 0.41
C GLN A 54 16.18 -15.72 0.63
N ALA A 55 16.55 -14.96 1.67
CA ALA A 55 15.79 -13.78 2.07
C ALA A 55 16.65 -12.70 2.76
N ALA A 56 16.07 -11.53 2.94
CA ALA A 56 16.65 -10.42 3.70
C ALA A 56 15.61 -9.80 4.64
N PHE A 57 16.09 -9.31 5.79
CA PHE A 57 15.33 -8.40 6.63
C PHE A 57 15.63 -6.95 6.22
N VAL A 58 14.56 -6.16 6.14
CA VAL A 58 14.60 -4.75 5.72
C VAL A 58 13.97 -3.91 6.83
N ASP A 59 14.72 -2.93 7.32
CA ASP A 59 14.16 -1.90 8.20
C ASP A 59 13.37 -0.90 7.36
N ILE A 60 12.07 -0.80 7.64
CA ILE A 60 11.11 0.11 6.99
C ILE A 60 10.57 1.18 7.96
N GLY A 61 11.13 1.29 9.16
CA GLY A 61 10.69 2.25 10.18
C GLY A 61 9.44 1.85 10.97
N LEU A 62 9.08 0.56 10.97
CA LEU A 62 8.01 0.00 11.80
C LEU A 62 8.59 -0.83 12.95
N ASP A 63 7.76 -1.16 13.95
CA ASP A 63 8.14 -1.95 15.13
C ASP A 63 8.78 -3.31 14.80
N LYS A 64 8.45 -3.88 13.63
CA LYS A 64 9.01 -5.14 13.14
C LYS A 64 9.70 -4.91 11.81
N ALA A 65 10.88 -5.49 11.66
CA ALA A 65 11.58 -5.51 10.38
C ALA A 65 10.73 -6.25 9.33
N ALA A 66 10.67 -5.70 8.12
CA ALA A 66 10.06 -6.34 6.98
C ALA A 66 10.91 -7.52 6.49
N PHE A 67 10.25 -8.48 5.86
CA PHE A 67 10.87 -9.65 5.26
C PHE A 67 10.77 -9.54 3.73
N LEU A 68 11.88 -9.75 3.04
CA LEU A 68 11.96 -9.72 1.58
C LEU A 68 12.55 -11.06 1.09
N HIS A 69 11.74 -11.86 0.41
CA HIS A 69 12.19 -13.11 -0.19
C HIS A 69 12.95 -12.83 -1.50
N ALA A 70 13.93 -13.66 -1.84
CA ALA A 70 14.79 -13.44 -3.01
C ALA A 70 14.02 -13.44 -4.34
N SER A 71 12.92 -14.19 -4.45
CA SER A 71 12.06 -14.21 -5.66
C SER A 71 11.39 -12.87 -5.94
N ASP A 72 11.24 -12.02 -4.93
CA ASP A 72 10.49 -10.78 -5.02
C ASP A 72 11.42 -9.58 -5.30
N ILE A 73 12.73 -9.84 -5.41
CA ILE A 73 13.73 -8.83 -5.74
C ILE A 73 13.75 -8.64 -7.25
N MET A 74 13.29 -7.48 -7.71
CA MET A 74 13.43 -7.09 -9.11
C MET A 74 14.87 -6.67 -9.41
N PRO A 75 15.50 -7.21 -10.48
CA PRO A 75 16.81 -6.75 -10.91
C PRO A 75 16.73 -5.29 -11.37
N HIS A 76 17.78 -4.52 -11.08
CA HIS A 76 17.84 -3.10 -11.45
C HIS A 76 17.74 -2.85 -12.98
N THR A 77 17.95 -3.88 -13.79
CA THR A 77 18.07 -3.80 -15.25
C THR A 77 16.73 -3.82 -16.00
N GLU A 78 15.60 -4.13 -15.36
CA GLU A 78 14.30 -4.33 -16.03
C GLU A 78 13.26 -3.21 -15.77
N CYS A 79 13.61 -2.18 -15.00
CA CYS A 79 12.64 -1.15 -14.60
C CYS A 79 12.17 -0.20 -15.73
N VAL A 80 12.55 -0.41 -17.00
CA VAL A 80 12.17 0.47 -18.13
C VAL A 80 11.80 -0.28 -19.42
N ALA A 81 11.39 -1.54 -19.34
CA ALA A 81 10.68 -2.18 -20.46
C ALA A 81 9.19 -2.18 -20.12
N GLY A 82 8.49 -1.18 -20.67
CA GLY A 82 7.03 -1.01 -20.54
C GLY A 82 6.22 -2.06 -21.29
#